data_AF-A0A9D6BKK5-F1
#
_entry.id   AF-A0A9D6BKK5-F1
#
_cell.length_a   1.000
_cell.length_b   1.000
_cell.length_c   1.000
_cell.angle_alpha   90.00
_cell.angle_beta   90.00
_cell.angle_gamma   90.00
#
_symmetry.space_group_name_H-M   'P 1'
#
loop_
_entity.id
_entity.type
_entity.pdbx_description
1 polymer ?
#
loop_
_entity_poly.entity_id
_entity_poly.type
_entity_poly.pdbx_seq_one_letter_code
_entity_poly.pdbx_strand_id
1 'polypeptide(L)'
;MNSHLHRPHRPRTARPLRTRGFMLIEVLVAILIFSIGVLALVGLQASMTSAQSVAKSRADATYLANELIGVMWSDTSNLASYANCAGYARCKDWQDKIAASLPKGAGSVTVVNAATGEVSVTVQWTSSSDGEHQFTTTTFIRAS
;
A
#
# COMPACT_ATOMS: atom_id res chain seq x y z
N MET A 1 -100.16 3.02 -21.02
CA MET A 1 -98.89 2.29 -21.17
C MET A 1 -97.98 3.13 -22.06
N ASN A 2 -97.00 3.81 -21.48
CA ASN A 2 -95.57 3.44 -21.44
C ASN A 2 -94.93 3.65 -22.84
N SER A 3 -93.83 4.38 -23.02
CA SER A 3 -92.62 4.28 -22.20
C SER A 3 -91.71 5.49 -22.49
N HIS A 4 -91.21 6.13 -21.44
CA HIS A 4 -90.10 7.08 -21.52
C HIS A 4 -88.80 6.32 -21.84
N LEU A 5 -88.15 6.65 -22.97
CA LEU A 5 -86.84 6.10 -23.33
C LEU A 5 -85.73 6.93 -22.66
N HIS A 6 -85.24 6.43 -21.53
CA HIS A 6 -84.06 6.94 -20.83
C HIS A 6 -82.80 6.44 -21.55
N ARG A 7 -82.00 7.35 -22.14
CA ARG A 7 -80.73 7.00 -22.80
C ARG A 7 -79.60 6.92 -21.75
N PRO A 8 -78.88 5.81 -21.61
CA PRO A 8 -77.73 5.76 -20.70
C PRO A 8 -76.50 6.45 -21.34
N HIS A 9 -75.89 7.37 -20.61
CA HIS A 9 -74.57 7.92 -20.93
C HIS A 9 -73.47 6.93 -20.50
N ARG A 10 -72.67 6.44 -21.46
CA ARG A 10 -71.48 5.63 -21.16
C ARG A 10 -70.35 6.54 -20.65
N PRO A 11 -69.71 6.26 -19.51
CA PRO A 11 -68.53 7.01 -19.07
C PRO A 11 -67.35 6.74 -20.01
N ARG A 12 -66.71 7.80 -20.51
CA ARG A 12 -65.42 7.72 -21.22
C ARG A 12 -64.33 7.47 -20.18
N THR A 13 -63.65 6.34 -20.28
CA THR A 13 -62.42 6.07 -19.53
C THR A 13 -61.35 7.08 -19.95
N ALA A 14 -61.01 8.01 -19.04
CA ALA A 14 -59.89 8.92 -19.25
C ALA A 14 -58.58 8.13 -19.19
N ARG A 15 -57.81 8.14 -20.27
CA ARG A 15 -56.47 7.54 -20.32
C ARG A 15 -55.52 8.49 -19.57
N PRO A 16 -54.77 8.03 -18.56
CA PRO A 16 -53.85 8.90 -17.84
C PRO A 16 -52.78 9.42 -18.80
N LEU A 17 -52.62 10.74 -18.83
CA LEU A 17 -51.53 11.41 -19.54
C LEU A 17 -50.24 11.05 -18.81
N ARG A 18 -49.37 10.30 -19.49
CA ARG A 18 -48.08 9.88 -18.97
C ARG A 18 -47.18 11.12 -18.84
N THR A 19 -46.90 11.54 -17.61
CA THR A 19 -46.07 12.69 -17.28
C THR A 19 -44.67 12.51 -17.87
N ARG A 20 -44.30 13.36 -18.84
CA ARG A 20 -43.06 13.23 -19.64
C ARG A 20 -41.90 14.11 -19.14
N GLY A 21 -42.08 14.81 -18.03
CA GLY A 21 -41.13 15.82 -17.51
C GLY A 21 -40.08 15.32 -16.51
N PHE A 22 -40.25 14.12 -15.95
CA PHE A 22 -39.36 13.62 -14.88
C PHE A 22 -38.13 12.83 -15.39
N MET A 23 -38.07 12.48 -16.67
CA MET A 23 -36.97 11.66 -17.22
C MET A 23 -35.61 12.39 -17.20
N LEU A 24 -35.59 13.71 -17.46
CA LEU A 24 -34.33 14.47 -17.48
C LEU A 24 -33.75 14.63 -16.08
N ILE A 25 -34.58 14.91 -15.07
CA ILE A 25 -34.11 15.03 -13.69
C ILE A 25 -33.65 13.67 -13.14
N GLU A 26 -34.32 12.58 -13.51
CA GLU A 26 -33.95 11.22 -13.11
C GLU A 26 -32.55 10.84 -13.65
N VAL A 27 -32.26 11.12 -14.93
CA VAL A 27 -30.94 10.87 -15.52
C VAL A 27 -29.87 11.77 -14.90
N LEU A 28 -30.17 13.05 -14.64
CA LEU A 28 -29.21 13.96 -14.00
C LEU A 28 -28.87 13.52 -12.58
N VAL A 29 -29.86 13.09 -11.79
CA VAL A 29 -29.64 12.55 -10.45
C VAL A 29 -28.85 11.23 -10.52
N ALA A 30 -29.14 10.36 -11.49
CA ALA A 30 -28.37 9.12 -11.69
C ALA A 30 -26.90 9.39 -12.02
N ILE A 31 -26.62 10.31 -12.96
CA ILE A 31 -25.24 10.72 -13.31
C ILE A 31 -24.56 11.37 -12.11
N LEU A 32 -25.26 12.21 -11.34
CA LEU A 32 -24.71 12.84 -10.14
C LEU A 32 -24.28 11.80 -9.11
N ILE A 33 -25.17 10.88 -8.73
CA ILE A 33 -24.86 9.81 -7.77
C ILE A 33 -23.72 8.92 -8.29
N PHE A 34 -23.76 8.56 -9.57
CA PHE A 34 -22.71 7.76 -10.20
C PHE A 34 -21.35 8.48 -10.16
N SER A 35 -21.31 9.77 -10.49
CA SER A 35 -20.09 10.58 -10.49
C SER A 35 -19.46 10.66 -9.09
N ILE A 36 -20.28 10.83 -8.04
CA ILE A 36 -19.83 10.80 -6.65
C ILE A 36 -19.24 9.44 -6.30
N GLY A 37 -19.89 8.35 -6.74
CA GLY A 37 -19.39 6.99 -6.57
C GLY A 37 -18.02 6.77 -7.21
N VAL A 38 -17.80 7.26 -8.43
CA VAL A 38 -16.50 7.16 -9.11
C VAL A 38 -15.42 7.97 -8.39
N LEU A 39 -15.71 9.20 -7.94
CA LEU A 39 -14.75 10.00 -7.17
C LEU A 39 -14.36 9.30 -5.87
N ALA A 40 -15.32 8.70 -5.16
CA ALA A 40 -15.04 7.94 -3.93
C ALA A 40 -14.10 6.77 -4.18
N LEU A 41 -14.29 6.02 -5.28
CA LEU A 41 -13.41 4.92 -5.67
C LEU A 41 -12.00 5.39 -6.04
N VAL A 42 -11.86 6.50 -6.76
CA VAL A 42 -10.55 7.07 -7.10
C VAL A 42 -9.79 7.49 -5.83
N GLY A 43 -10.48 8.10 -4.86
CA GLY A 43 -9.89 8.44 -3.56
C GLY A 43 -9.38 7.22 -2.80
N LEU A 44 -10.16 6.13 -2.79
CA LEU A 44 -9.73 4.85 -2.20
C LEU A 44 -8.52 4.26 -2.94
N GLN A 45 -8.52 4.30 -4.27
CA GLN A 45 -7.41 3.79 -5.08
C GLN A 45 -6.11 4.56 -4.82
N ALA A 46 -6.18 5.88 -4.67
CA ALA A 46 -5.02 6.71 -4.34
C ALA A 46 -4.44 6.32 -2.96
N SER A 47 -5.31 6.15 -1.96
CA SER A 47 -4.92 5.72 -0.61
C SER A 47 -4.31 4.30 -0.60
N MET A 48 -4.89 3.37 -1.36
CA MET A 48 -4.33 2.02 -1.49
C MET A 48 -2.95 2.03 -2.14
N THR A 49 -2.75 2.87 -3.16
CA THR A 49 -1.46 2.99 -3.86
C THR A 49 -0.38 3.52 -2.92
N SER A 50 -0.68 4.54 -2.09
CA SER A 50 0.28 5.05 -1.12
C SER A 50 0.61 4.01 -0.04
N ALA A 51 -0.41 3.32 0.50
CA ALA A 51 -0.21 2.24 1.46
C ALA A 51 0.65 1.10 0.89
N GLN A 52 0.45 0.74 -0.38
CA GLN A 52 1.25 -0.28 -1.06
C GLN A 52 2.72 0.12 -1.19
N SER A 53 3.00 1.41 -1.47
CA SER A 53 4.36 1.94 -1.55
C SER A 53 5.11 1.85 -0.21
N VAL A 54 4.43 2.20 0.88
CA VAL A 54 4.98 2.08 2.24
C VAL A 54 5.23 0.62 2.60
N ALA A 55 4.27 -0.26 2.31
CA ALA A 55 4.41 -1.70 2.55
C ALA A 55 5.58 -2.29 1.75
N LYS A 56 5.74 -1.89 0.48
CA LYS A 56 6.86 -2.32 -0.35
C LYS A 56 8.21 -1.89 0.23
N SER A 57 8.35 -0.63 0.66
CA SER A 57 9.61 -0.14 1.23
C SER A 57 10.00 -0.92 2.49
N ARG A 58 9.02 -1.23 3.36
CA ARG A 58 9.24 -2.08 4.55
C ARG A 58 9.64 -3.51 4.18
N ALA A 59 9.00 -4.08 3.16
CA ALA A 59 9.33 -5.42 2.68
C ALA A 59 10.75 -5.47 2.09
N ASP A 60 11.12 -4.48 1.28
CA ASP A 60 12.46 -4.35 0.70
C ASP A 60 13.52 -4.19 1.81
N ALA A 61 13.28 -3.36 2.83
CA ALA A 61 14.18 -3.21 3.97
C ALA A 61 14.37 -4.51 4.75
N THR A 62 13.28 -5.25 5.00
CA THR A 62 13.32 -6.56 5.67
C THR A 62 14.08 -7.58 4.83
N TYR A 63 13.85 -7.60 3.52
CA TYR A 63 14.55 -8.48 2.59
C TYR A 63 16.05 -8.21 2.58
N LEU A 64 16.46 -6.94 2.45
CA LEU A 64 17.87 -6.52 2.43
C LEU A 64 18.58 -6.83 3.75
N ALA A 65 17.92 -6.68 4.89
CA ALA A 65 18.49 -7.07 6.18
C ALA A 65 18.73 -8.58 6.28
N ASN A 66 17.75 -9.39 5.84
CA ASN A 66 17.87 -10.85 5.83
C ASN A 66 18.91 -11.35 4.81
N GLU A 67 19.03 -10.68 3.67
CA GLU A 67 20.08 -10.96 2.68
C GLU A 67 21.47 -10.81 3.32
N LEU A 68 21.73 -9.68 4.01
CA LEU A 68 23.01 -9.48 4.68
C LEU A 68 23.26 -10.54 5.75
N ILE A 69 22.26 -10.88 6.57
CA ILE A 69 22.39 -11.95 7.55
C ILE A 69 22.86 -13.24 6.85
N GLY A 70 22.23 -13.62 5.74
CA GLY A 70 22.65 -14.79 4.95
C GLY A 70 24.09 -14.71 4.47
N VAL A 71 24.54 -13.53 4.03
CA VAL A 71 25.94 -13.29 3.65
C VAL A 71 26.87 -13.47 4.86
N MET A 72 26.50 -12.95 6.03
CA MET A 72 27.28 -13.10 7.27
C MET A 72 27.38 -14.56 7.73
N TRP A 73 26.34 -15.37 7.56
CA TRP A 73 26.38 -16.82 7.82
C TRP A 73 27.37 -17.57 6.92
N SER A 74 27.60 -17.08 5.69
CA SER A 74 28.62 -17.64 4.79
C SER A 74 30.04 -17.10 5.06
N ASP A 75 30.17 -16.19 6.02
CA ASP A 75 31.36 -15.38 6.23
C ASP A 75 31.67 -15.18 7.72
N THR A 76 31.43 -16.23 8.50
CA THR A 76 31.46 -16.20 9.97
C THR A 76 32.85 -15.87 10.52
N SER A 77 33.92 -16.10 9.77
CA SER A 77 35.29 -15.74 10.14
C SER A 77 35.55 -14.23 10.11
N ASN A 78 34.75 -13.46 9.36
CA ASN A 78 34.95 -12.03 9.15
C ASN A 78 33.84 -11.17 9.79
N LEU A 79 33.06 -11.70 10.75
CA LEU A 79 31.92 -10.99 11.36
C LEU A 79 32.28 -9.61 11.93
N ALA A 80 33.48 -9.47 12.52
CA ALA A 80 33.97 -8.20 13.04
C ALA A 80 34.13 -7.11 11.95
N SER A 81 34.43 -7.51 10.72
CA SER A 81 34.60 -6.60 9.57
C SER A 81 33.28 -5.92 9.16
N TYR A 82 32.14 -6.53 9.46
CA TYR A 82 30.82 -5.96 9.16
C TYR A 82 30.50 -4.73 10.03
N ALA A 83 31.16 -4.55 11.18
CA ALA A 83 31.02 -3.33 11.98
C ALA A 83 31.57 -2.08 11.25
N ASN A 84 32.45 -2.27 10.26
CA ASN A 84 32.99 -1.19 9.43
C ASN A 84 32.78 -1.49 7.94
N CYS A 85 31.55 -1.25 7.47
CA CYS A 85 31.18 -1.54 6.09
C CYS A 85 31.98 -0.80 5.02
N ALA A 86 32.56 0.37 5.35
CA ALA A 86 33.42 1.10 4.41
C ALA A 86 34.71 0.32 4.08
N GLY A 87 35.22 -0.47 5.02
CA GLY A 87 36.43 -1.28 4.86
C GLY A 87 36.16 -2.71 4.37
N TYR A 88 34.89 -3.10 4.17
CA TYR A 88 34.53 -4.48 3.86
C TYR A 88 33.57 -4.57 2.67
N ALA A 89 34.10 -5.03 1.53
CA ALA A 89 33.40 -5.02 0.24
C ALA A 89 31.98 -5.60 0.31
N ARG A 90 31.80 -6.76 0.97
CA ARG A 90 30.48 -7.40 1.07
C ARG A 90 29.45 -6.55 1.81
N CYS A 91 29.86 -5.84 2.87
CA CYS A 91 28.96 -4.93 3.55
C CYS A 91 28.77 -3.62 2.77
N LYS A 92 29.82 -3.12 2.10
CA LYS A 92 29.74 -1.94 1.23
C LYS A 92 28.74 -2.14 0.09
N ASP A 93 28.81 -3.28 -0.59
CA ASP A 93 27.90 -3.65 -1.67
C ASP A 93 26.44 -3.72 -1.18
N TRP A 94 26.23 -4.24 0.03
CA TRP A 94 24.91 -4.24 0.68
C TRP A 94 24.40 -2.82 0.98
N GLN A 95 25.25 -1.93 1.49
CA GLN A 95 24.89 -0.52 1.71
C GLN A 95 24.53 0.18 0.39
N ASP A 96 25.26 -0.12 -0.68
CA ASP A 96 24.99 0.44 -2.01
C ASP A 96 23.65 -0.08 -2.57
N LYS A 97 23.31 -1.35 -2.34
CA LYS A 97 21.98 -1.90 -2.66
C LYS A 97 20.87 -1.22 -1.88
N ILE A 98 21.07 -0.93 -0.60
CA ILE A 98 20.11 -0.18 0.22
C ILE A 98 19.90 1.22 -0.35
N ALA A 99 20.97 1.94 -0.66
CA ALA A 99 20.89 3.29 -1.22
C ALA A 99 20.19 3.33 -2.60
N ALA A 100 20.34 2.26 -3.39
CA ALA A 100 19.66 2.11 -4.68
C ALA A 100 18.18 1.71 -4.56
N SER A 101 17.81 0.94 -3.53
CA SER A 101 16.46 0.36 -3.40
C SER A 101 15.52 1.19 -2.54
N LEU A 102 16.06 1.94 -1.57
CA LEU A 102 15.27 2.69 -0.60
C LEU A 102 15.56 4.20 -0.69
N PRO A 103 14.54 5.06 -0.60
CA PRO A 103 14.74 6.51 -0.62
C PRO A 103 15.55 6.96 0.60
N LYS A 104 16.71 7.59 0.36
CA LYS A 104 17.68 7.95 1.41
C LYS A 104 18.02 6.75 2.32
N GLY A 105 18.10 5.56 1.74
CA GLY A 105 18.40 4.34 2.44
C GLY A 105 19.81 4.35 3.07
N ALA A 106 19.92 3.90 4.31
CA ALA A 106 21.18 3.67 5.00
C ALA A 106 21.14 2.34 5.77
N GLY A 107 22.25 1.60 5.74
CA GLY A 107 22.41 0.34 6.45
C GLY A 107 23.57 0.38 7.44
N SER A 108 23.39 -0.18 8.63
CA SER A 108 24.46 -0.32 9.62
C SER A 108 24.40 -1.68 10.31
N VAL A 109 25.57 -2.19 10.68
CA VAL A 109 25.70 -3.44 11.44
C VAL A 109 26.41 -3.15 12.76
N THR A 110 25.86 -3.67 13.84
CA THR A 110 26.45 -3.58 15.18
C THR A 110 26.71 -4.99 15.69
N VAL A 111 27.97 -5.30 16.00
CA VAL A 111 28.31 -6.54 16.71
C VAL A 111 28.04 -6.30 18.20
N VAL A 112 26.95 -6.87 18.69
CA VAL A 112 26.43 -6.64 20.05
C VAL A 112 27.27 -7.42 21.07
N ASN A 113 27.65 -8.65 20.74
CA ASN A 113 28.46 -9.47 21.62
C ASN A 113 29.35 -10.43 20.81
N ALA A 114 30.66 -10.15 20.80
CA ALA A 114 31.65 -10.95 20.09
C ALA A 114 31.85 -12.36 20.69
N ALA A 115 31.55 -12.56 21.99
CA ALA A 115 31.70 -13.86 22.63
C ALA A 115 30.55 -14.82 22.30
N THR A 116 29.34 -14.30 22.05
CA THR A 116 28.16 -15.10 21.65
C THR A 116 27.91 -15.08 20.15
N GLY A 117 28.58 -14.18 19.41
CA GLY A 117 28.37 -13.97 17.98
C GLY A 117 27.08 -13.20 17.68
N GLU A 118 26.59 -12.39 18.62
CA GLU A 118 25.36 -11.61 18.45
C GLU A 118 25.61 -10.39 17.57
N VAL A 119 24.83 -10.27 16.49
CA VAL A 119 24.91 -9.20 15.52
C VAL A 119 23.53 -8.59 15.30
N SER A 120 23.46 -7.26 15.31
CA SER A 120 22.27 -6.50 14.96
C SER A 120 22.48 -5.81 13.61
N VAL A 121 21.54 -6.03 12.68
CA VAL A 121 21.50 -5.41 11.36
C VAL A 121 20.35 -4.42 11.34
N THR A 122 20.66 -3.19 10.93
CA THR A 122 19.73 -2.07 10.91
C THR A 122 19.67 -1.48 9.51
N VAL A 123 18.45 -1.31 8.99
CA VAL A 123 18.15 -0.62 7.72
C VAL A 123 17.25 0.57 8.02
N GLN A 124 17.62 1.73 7.53
CA GLN A 124 16.92 3.00 7.71
C GLN A 124 16.58 3.59 6.34
N TRP A 125 15.44 4.25 6.22
CA TRP A 125 15.05 4.98 5.01
C TRP A 125 14.10 6.11 5.36
N THR A 126 13.99 7.12 4.49
CA THR A 126 13.08 8.25 4.69
C THR A 126 12.06 8.32 3.57
N SER A 127 10.78 8.22 3.90
CA SER A 127 9.69 8.50 2.96
C SER A 127 9.38 10.00 2.95
N SER A 128 9.16 10.59 1.78
CA SER A 128 8.77 12.00 1.66
C SER A 128 7.40 12.31 2.28
N SER A 129 6.54 11.30 2.46
CA SER A 129 5.19 11.45 3.01
C SER A 129 5.09 11.14 4.51
N ASP A 130 5.93 10.25 5.02
CA ASP A 130 5.73 9.59 6.34
C ASP A 130 6.98 9.65 7.25
N GLY A 131 8.00 10.41 6.83
CA GLY A 131 9.19 10.67 7.64
C GLY A 131 10.20 9.53 7.63
N GLU A 132 10.97 9.43 8.72
CA GLU A 132 12.04 8.45 8.87
C GLU A 132 11.50 7.11 9.38
N HIS A 133 12.02 6.02 8.81
CA HIS A 133 11.66 4.65 9.14
C HIS A 133 12.91 3.82 9.36
N GLN A 134 12.78 2.83 10.24
CA GLN A 134 13.86 1.91 10.58
C GLN A 134 13.32 0.50 10.74
N PHE A 135 14.13 -0.46 10.31
CA PHE A 135 13.96 -1.88 10.56
C PHE A 135 15.26 -2.43 11.15
N THR A 136 15.16 -3.12 12.28
CA THR A 136 16.30 -3.74 12.96
C THR A 136 16.00 -5.20 13.25
N THR A 137 16.97 -6.06 13.00
CA THR A 137 16.91 -7.49 13.30
C THR A 137 18.21 -7.93 13.95
N THR A 138 18.11 -8.82 14.94
CA THR A 138 19.26 -9.33 15.70
C THR A 138 19.33 -10.84 15.55
N THR A 139 20.54 -11.35 15.29
CA THR A 139 20.80 -12.77 15.09
C THR A 139 22.08 -13.21 15.79
N PHE A 140 22.20 -14.51 16.06
CA PHE A 140 23.39 -15.12 16.65
C PHE A 140 24.10 -15.96 15.60
N ILE A 141 25.32 -15.59 15.25
CA ILE A 141 26.14 -16.28 14.26
C ILE A 141 27.37 -16.83 14.96
N ARG A 142 27.41 -18.16 15.14
CA ARG A 142 28.55 -18.84 15.74
C ARG A 142 29.56 -19.20 14.65
N ALA A 143 30.80 -18.75 14.82
CA ALA A 143 31.92 -19.30 14.05
C ALA A 143 32.20 -20.73 14.57
N SER A 144 32.19 -21.70 13.66
CA SER A 144 32.58 -23.11 13.92
C SER A 144 34.09 -23.28 13.94
#